data_AF-A0A7S4DMP6-F1
#
_entry.id   AF-A0A7S4DMP6-F1
#
_cell.length_a   1.000
_cell.length_b   1.000
_cell.length_c   1.000
_cell.angle_alpha   90.00
_cell.angle_beta   90.00
_cell.angle_gamma   90.00
#
_symmetry.space_group_name_H-M   'P 1'
#
loop_
_entity.id
_entity.type
_entity.pdbx_description
1 polymer ?
#
loop_
_entity_poly.entity_id
_entity_poly.type
_entity_poly.pdbx_seq_one_letter_code
_entity_poly.pdbx_strand_id
1 'polypeptide(L)'
;KKIKKTYKNRAQVCVTEASKTNRPYPDKAKDFVKYAEERFNKISEDQATCHREFSEACQYFGEKEGAWEEFFETWFEFLSEYQRAEIDVARAIANERRMARRALEEKKRKEEKKQRRRRASEAAIRKTSTRIASSARAGRPGSNSDAPASAASKLASKLELEAFGSL
;
A
#
# COMPACT_ATOMS: atom_id res chain seq x y z
N LYS A 1 -62.92 -33.11 -23.15
CA LYS A 1 -62.44 -33.44 -24.53
C LYS A 1 -62.90 -32.46 -25.64
N LYS A 2 -63.95 -31.62 -25.48
CA LYS A 2 -64.45 -30.74 -26.55
C LYS A 2 -63.66 -29.44 -26.79
N ILE A 3 -63.02 -28.87 -25.77
CA ILE A 3 -62.29 -27.59 -25.87
C ILE A 3 -61.03 -27.68 -26.74
N LYS A 4 -60.32 -28.83 -26.75
CA LYS A 4 -59.13 -29.02 -27.59
C LYS A 4 -59.44 -29.05 -29.11
N LYS A 5 -60.68 -29.37 -29.51
CA LYS A 5 -61.09 -29.39 -30.94
C LYS A 5 -61.36 -27.99 -31.49
N THR A 6 -61.88 -27.07 -30.69
CA THR A 6 -62.23 -25.71 -31.14
C THR A 6 -61.01 -24.81 -31.36
N TYR A 7 -59.97 -24.93 -30.53
CA TYR A 7 -58.73 -24.15 -30.72
C TYR A 7 -57.88 -24.66 -31.90
N LYS A 8 -57.90 -25.97 -32.17
CA LYS A 8 -57.21 -26.56 -33.33
C LYS A 8 -57.78 -26.05 -34.66
N ASN A 9 -59.11 -25.89 -34.74
CA ASN A 9 -59.75 -25.28 -35.91
C ASN A 9 -59.45 -23.78 -36.05
N ARG A 10 -59.37 -23.03 -34.95
CA ARG A 10 -59.09 -21.58 -35.00
C ARG A 10 -57.68 -21.26 -35.45
N ALA A 11 -56.68 -21.98 -34.94
CA ALA A 11 -55.29 -21.85 -35.39
C ALA A 11 -55.15 -22.20 -36.87
N GLN A 12 -55.85 -23.24 -37.33
CA GLN A 12 -55.84 -23.66 -38.74
C GLN A 12 -56.45 -22.61 -39.66
N VAL A 13 -57.56 -21.97 -39.25
CA VAL A 13 -58.20 -20.86 -39.99
C VAL A 13 -57.25 -19.67 -40.12
N CYS A 14 -56.59 -19.25 -39.03
CA CYS A 14 -55.64 -18.13 -39.07
C CYS A 14 -54.43 -18.41 -39.98
N VAL A 15 -53.90 -19.64 -39.98
CA VAL A 15 -52.82 -20.03 -40.90
C VAL A 15 -53.27 -19.99 -42.36
N THR A 16 -54.49 -20.47 -42.66
CA THR A 16 -55.05 -20.43 -44.02
C THR A 16 -55.47 -19.05 -44.50
N GLU A 17 -55.82 -18.13 -43.60
CA GLU A 17 -56.12 -16.73 -43.95
C GLU A 17 -54.84 -15.91 -44.13
N ALA A 18 -53.82 -16.14 -43.30
CA ALA A 18 -52.51 -15.50 -43.45
C ALA A 18 -51.82 -15.90 -44.77
N SER A 19 -51.98 -17.15 -45.22
CA SER A 19 -51.44 -17.63 -46.50
C SER A 19 -52.14 -17.08 -47.74
N LYS A 20 -53.36 -16.53 -47.61
CA LYS A 20 -54.09 -15.88 -48.72
C LYS A 20 -53.60 -14.45 -48.97
N THR A 21 -53.04 -13.81 -47.95
CA THR A 21 -52.33 -12.56 -48.14
C THR A 21 -50.90 -12.91 -48.55
N ASN A 22 -50.43 -12.45 -49.70
CA ASN A 22 -49.05 -12.61 -50.19
C ASN A 22 -48.06 -11.79 -49.32
N ARG A 23 -48.14 -11.94 -48.00
CA ARG A 23 -47.32 -11.24 -47.00
C ARG A 23 -46.20 -12.21 -46.59
N PRO A 24 -44.93 -11.77 -46.59
CA PRO A 24 -43.76 -12.59 -46.23
C PRO A 24 -43.69 -12.95 -44.73
N TYR A 25 -44.80 -12.81 -44.00
CA TYR A 25 -44.90 -12.97 -42.56
C TYR A 25 -44.74 -14.42 -42.06
N PRO A 26 -45.26 -15.45 -42.76
CA PRO A 26 -45.15 -16.85 -42.29
C PRO A 26 -43.70 -17.35 -42.25
N ASP A 27 -42.88 -16.98 -43.24
CA ASP A 27 -41.51 -17.49 -43.35
C ASP A 27 -40.57 -16.74 -42.40
N LYS A 28 -40.70 -15.40 -42.31
CA LYS A 28 -39.95 -14.60 -41.33
C LYS A 28 -40.28 -14.96 -39.89
N ALA A 29 -41.53 -15.34 -39.60
CA ALA A 29 -41.91 -15.80 -38.27
C ALA A 29 -41.30 -17.17 -37.94
N LYS A 30 -41.20 -18.10 -38.91
CA LYS A 30 -40.53 -19.40 -38.71
C LYS A 30 -39.04 -19.23 -38.47
N ASP A 31 -38.38 -18.37 -39.25
CA ASP A 31 -36.95 -18.08 -39.09
C ASP A 31 -36.67 -17.45 -37.72
N PHE A 32 -37.54 -16.53 -37.27
CA PHE A 32 -37.46 -15.93 -35.95
C PHE A 32 -37.66 -16.96 -34.82
N VAL A 33 -38.66 -17.84 -34.93
CA VAL A 33 -38.91 -18.88 -33.92
C VAL A 33 -37.71 -19.83 -33.82
N LYS A 34 -37.16 -20.26 -34.96
CA LYS A 34 -35.96 -21.10 -34.99
C LYS A 34 -34.77 -20.41 -34.33
N TYR A 35 -34.53 -19.14 -34.67
CA TYR A 35 -33.47 -18.35 -34.03
C TYR A 35 -33.69 -18.18 -32.51
N ALA A 36 -34.92 -17.94 -32.09
CA ALA A 36 -35.25 -17.78 -30.67
C ALA A 36 -35.07 -19.09 -29.89
N GLU A 37 -35.44 -20.24 -30.47
CA GLU A 37 -35.23 -21.57 -29.89
C GLU A 37 -33.73 -21.90 -29.76
N GLU A 38 -32.94 -21.63 -30.80
CA GLU A 38 -31.48 -21.81 -30.77
C GLU A 38 -30.84 -20.96 -29.66
N ARG A 39 -31.28 -19.69 -29.53
CA ARG A 39 -30.81 -18.79 -28.46
C ARG A 39 -31.23 -19.26 -27.08
N PHE A 40 -32.47 -19.69 -26.92
CA PHE A 40 -32.99 -20.17 -25.66
C PHE A 40 -32.24 -21.44 -25.21
N ASN A 41 -32.02 -22.39 -26.12
CA ASN A 41 -31.27 -23.60 -25.82
C ASN A 41 -29.85 -23.27 -25.35
N LYS A 42 -29.17 -22.34 -26.02
CA LYS A 42 -27.84 -21.88 -25.60
C LYS A 42 -27.86 -21.25 -24.21
N ILE A 43 -28.82 -20.35 -23.94
CA ILE A 43 -28.94 -19.72 -22.61
C ILE A 43 -29.23 -20.77 -21.54
N SER A 44 -30.04 -21.78 -21.84
CA SER A 44 -30.35 -22.89 -20.94
C SER A 44 -29.11 -23.74 -20.63
N GLU A 45 -28.25 -24.01 -21.62
CA GLU A 45 -26.97 -24.70 -21.44
C GLU A 45 -25.97 -23.89 -20.61
N ASP A 46 -25.86 -22.59 -20.90
CA ASP A 46 -24.99 -21.67 -20.16
C ASP A 46 -25.45 -21.56 -18.69
N GLN A 47 -26.77 -21.48 -18.46
CA GLN A 47 -27.36 -21.44 -17.13
C GLN A 47 -27.08 -22.74 -16.35
N ALA A 48 -27.22 -23.91 -16.98
CA ALA A 48 -26.91 -25.19 -16.34
C ALA A 48 -25.43 -25.29 -15.94
N THR A 49 -24.53 -24.79 -16.79
CA THR A 49 -23.08 -24.73 -16.51
C THR A 49 -22.80 -23.81 -15.32
N CYS A 50 -23.39 -22.62 -15.32
CA CYS A 50 -23.27 -21.63 -14.24
C CYS A 50 -23.71 -22.18 -12.88
N HIS A 51 -24.87 -22.86 -12.83
CA HIS A 51 -25.34 -23.50 -11.60
C HIS A 51 -24.42 -24.62 -11.11
N ARG A 52 -23.87 -25.43 -12.02
CA ARG A 52 -22.92 -26.49 -11.66
C ARG A 52 -21.65 -25.91 -11.05
N GLU A 53 -21.04 -24.92 -11.70
CA GLU A 53 -19.80 -24.29 -11.22
C GLU A 53 -19.99 -23.63 -9.85
N PHE A 54 -21.14 -22.99 -9.63
CA PHE A 54 -21.46 -22.43 -8.32
C PHE A 54 -21.68 -23.50 -7.25
N SER A 55 -22.35 -24.59 -7.60
CA SER A 55 -22.53 -25.73 -6.69
C SER A 55 -21.16 -26.30 -6.27
N GLU A 56 -20.25 -26.47 -7.23
CA GLU A 56 -18.86 -26.89 -6.97
C GLU A 56 -18.11 -25.87 -6.09
N ALA A 57 -18.27 -24.57 -6.34
CA ALA A 57 -17.68 -23.52 -5.51
C ALA A 57 -18.22 -23.54 -4.08
N CYS A 58 -19.54 -23.64 -3.90
CA CYS A 58 -20.16 -23.76 -2.59
C CYS A 58 -19.63 -24.98 -1.82
N GLN A 59 -19.55 -26.14 -2.48
CA GLN A 59 -19.01 -27.35 -1.87
C GLN A 59 -17.54 -27.20 -1.47
N TYR A 60 -16.73 -26.58 -2.33
CA TYR A 60 -15.31 -26.35 -2.05
C TYR A 60 -15.10 -25.45 -0.83
N PHE A 61 -15.90 -24.39 -0.69
CA PHE A 61 -15.81 -23.45 0.43
C PHE A 61 -16.64 -23.87 1.65
N GLY A 62 -17.42 -24.96 1.58
CA GLY A 62 -18.29 -25.43 2.66
C GLY A 62 -19.54 -24.56 2.87
N GLU A 63 -19.94 -23.81 1.84
CA GLU A 63 -21.09 -22.91 1.84
C GLU A 63 -22.38 -23.64 1.41
N LYS A 64 -23.53 -23.12 1.85
CA LYS A 64 -24.83 -23.69 1.47
C LYS A 64 -25.23 -23.24 0.07
N GLU A 65 -25.52 -24.20 -0.81
CA GLU A 65 -26.14 -23.94 -2.11
C GLU A 65 -27.50 -23.25 -1.92
N GLY A 66 -27.65 -22.02 -2.42
CA GLY A 66 -28.96 -21.33 -2.43
C GLY A 66 -28.90 -19.81 -2.39
N ALA A 67 -27.80 -19.23 -1.91
CA ALA A 67 -27.65 -17.78 -1.80
C ALA A 67 -26.54 -17.29 -2.73
N TRP A 68 -26.78 -17.35 -4.04
CA TRP A 68 -25.81 -16.89 -5.04
C TRP A 68 -25.35 -15.46 -4.78
N GLU A 69 -26.32 -14.57 -4.54
CA GLU A 69 -26.07 -13.15 -4.27
C GLU A 69 -25.22 -12.97 -3.00
N GLU A 70 -25.61 -13.58 -1.88
CA GLU A 70 -24.88 -13.47 -0.60
C GLU A 70 -23.46 -14.05 -0.69
N PHE A 71 -23.28 -15.18 -1.39
CA PHE A 71 -21.97 -15.80 -1.61
C PHE A 71 -21.03 -14.82 -2.32
N PHE A 72 -21.46 -14.28 -3.47
CA PHE A 72 -20.61 -13.38 -4.24
C PHE A 72 -20.46 -12.01 -3.56
N GLU A 73 -21.49 -11.47 -2.91
CA GLU A 73 -21.39 -10.23 -2.13
C GLU A 73 -20.31 -10.33 -1.06
N THR A 74 -20.29 -11.43 -0.31
CA THR A 74 -19.27 -11.68 0.73
C THR A 74 -17.86 -11.68 0.13
N TRP A 75 -17.66 -12.34 -1.02
CA TRP A 75 -16.38 -12.35 -1.72
C TRP A 75 -16.00 -10.97 -2.27
N PHE A 76 -16.96 -10.20 -2.77
CA PHE A 76 -16.72 -8.84 -3.27
C PHE A 76 -16.32 -7.90 -2.13
N GLU A 77 -16.96 -8.00 -0.98
CA GLU A 77 -16.60 -7.23 0.22
C GLU A 77 -15.19 -7.59 0.69
N PHE A 78 -14.87 -8.89 0.77
CA PHE A 78 -13.53 -9.36 1.12
C PHE A 78 -12.47 -8.79 0.18
N LEU A 79 -12.67 -8.86 -1.13
CA LEU A 79 -11.71 -8.34 -2.11
C LEU A 79 -11.54 -6.82 -1.98
N SER A 80 -12.63 -6.10 -1.72
CA SER A 80 -12.60 -4.66 -1.52
C SER A 80 -11.79 -4.26 -0.29
N GLU A 81 -12.00 -4.94 0.84
CA GLU A 81 -11.25 -4.70 2.07
C GLU A 81 -9.79 -5.16 1.97
N TYR A 82 -9.53 -6.27 1.28
CA TYR A 82 -8.17 -6.72 1.01
C TYR A 82 -7.37 -5.69 0.20
N GLN A 83 -7.95 -5.13 -0.86
CA GLN A 83 -7.33 -4.05 -1.64
C GLN A 83 -7.08 -2.79 -0.81
N ARG A 84 -8.01 -2.43 0.09
CA ARG A 84 -7.80 -1.31 1.03
C ARG A 84 -6.62 -1.58 1.96
N ALA A 85 -6.52 -2.79 2.51
CA ALA A 85 -5.43 -3.19 3.37
C ALA A 85 -4.07 -3.12 2.66
N GLU A 86 -3.99 -3.54 1.40
CA GLU A 86 -2.76 -3.42 0.60
C GLU A 86 -2.30 -1.95 0.46
N ILE A 87 -3.24 -1.04 0.20
CA ILE A 87 -2.96 0.40 0.12
C ILE A 87 -2.48 0.94 1.47
N ASP A 88 -3.11 0.56 2.56
CA ASP A 88 -2.74 1.04 3.89
C ASP A 88 -1.37 0.53 4.34
N VAL A 89 -1.03 -0.72 4.02
CA VAL A 89 0.33 -1.25 4.22
C VAL A 89 1.34 -0.46 3.40
N ALA A 90 1.07 -0.18 2.13
CA ALA A 90 1.95 0.62 1.29
C ALA A 90 2.16 2.04 1.86
N ARG A 91 1.11 2.66 2.40
CA ARG A 91 1.19 3.96 3.09
C ARG A 91 1.99 3.89 4.39
N ALA A 92 1.80 2.85 5.19
CA ALA A 92 2.55 2.63 6.42
C ALA A 92 4.05 2.51 6.13
N ILE A 93 4.43 1.70 5.15
CA ILE A 93 5.83 1.54 4.70
C ILE A 93 6.41 2.88 4.23
N ALA A 94 5.65 3.67 3.47
CA ALA A 94 6.11 4.98 3.00
C ALA A 94 6.33 5.96 4.17
N ASN A 95 5.45 5.94 5.17
CA ASN A 95 5.56 6.76 6.37
C ASN A 95 6.75 6.34 7.24
N GLU A 96 6.95 5.04 7.47
CA GLU A 96 8.12 4.52 8.19
C GLU A 96 9.43 4.94 7.51
N ARG A 97 9.51 4.82 6.18
CA ARG A 97 10.67 5.29 5.40
C ARG A 97 10.90 6.80 5.57
N ARG A 98 9.83 7.60 5.56
CA ARG A 98 9.93 9.05 5.78
C ARG A 98 10.40 9.37 7.20
N MET A 99 9.89 8.68 8.21
CA MET A 99 10.29 8.87 9.60
C MET A 99 11.75 8.42 9.84
N ALA A 100 12.17 7.30 9.25
CA ALA A 100 13.55 6.84 9.29
C ALA A 100 14.52 7.86 8.66
N ARG A 101 14.15 8.50 7.55
CA ARG A 101 14.94 9.58 6.94
C ARG A 101 15.08 10.79 7.87
N ARG A 102 13.98 11.24 8.48
CA ARG A 102 14.00 12.35 9.44
C ARG A 102 14.89 12.04 10.65
N ALA A 103 14.80 10.83 11.19
CA ALA A 103 15.64 10.38 12.30
C ALA A 103 17.14 10.36 11.93
N LEU A 104 17.46 9.92 10.70
CA LEU A 104 18.83 9.91 10.21
C LEU A 104 19.39 11.33 10.04
N GLU A 105 18.60 12.25 9.46
CA GLU A 105 18.97 13.66 9.32
C GLU A 105 19.20 14.35 10.67
N GLU A 106 18.35 14.08 11.66
CA GLU A 106 18.52 14.63 13.00
C GLU A 106 19.80 14.11 13.67
N LYS A 107 20.08 12.80 13.55
CA LYS A 107 21.33 12.20 14.05
C LYS A 107 22.55 12.84 13.39
N LYS A 108 22.52 13.03 12.07
CA LYS A 108 23.59 13.70 11.31
C LYS A 108 23.79 15.15 11.80
N ARG A 109 22.71 15.91 11.97
CA ARG A 109 22.77 17.30 12.45
C ARG A 109 23.35 17.40 13.87
N LYS A 110 22.99 16.47 14.78
CA LYS A 110 23.56 16.41 16.13
C LYS A 110 25.06 16.12 16.10
N GLU A 111 25.49 15.17 15.27
CA GLU A 111 26.90 14.82 15.12
C GLU A 111 27.72 15.97 14.50
N GLU A 112 27.22 16.65 13.48
CA GLU A 112 27.87 17.83 12.89
C GLU A 112 28.04 18.96 13.91
N LYS A 113 27.02 19.22 14.74
CA LYS A 113 27.10 20.20 15.83
C LYS A 113 28.17 19.81 16.85
N LYS A 114 28.25 18.52 17.20
CA LYS A 114 29.27 17.99 18.11
C LYS A 114 30.68 18.15 17.53
N GLN A 115 30.87 17.81 16.26
CA GLN A 115 32.16 17.98 15.57
C GLN A 115 32.59 19.45 15.50
N ARG A 116 31.67 20.38 15.21
CA ARG A 116 31.97 21.81 15.20
C ARG A 116 32.45 22.30 16.57
N ARG A 117 31.80 21.86 17.66
CA ARG A 117 32.21 22.19 19.04
C ARG A 117 33.61 21.66 19.37
N ARG A 118 33.92 20.42 18.98
CA ARG A 118 35.24 19.81 19.15
C ARG A 118 36.33 20.62 18.43
N ARG A 119 36.13 20.92 17.14
CA ARG A 119 37.08 21.74 16.36
C ARG A 119 37.29 23.14 16.96
N ALA A 120 36.23 23.77 17.47
CA ALA A 120 36.34 25.07 18.12
C ALA A 120 37.14 25.00 19.43
N SER A 121 36.91 23.96 20.23
CA SER A 121 37.67 23.69 21.47
C SER A 121 39.14 23.40 21.16
N GLU A 122 39.44 22.52 20.20
CA GLU A 122 40.82 22.23 19.76
C GLU A 122 41.54 23.48 19.26
N ALA A 123 40.86 24.34 18.50
CA ALA A 123 41.42 25.62 18.05
C ALA A 123 41.70 26.58 19.21
N ALA A 124 40.84 26.62 20.24
CA ALA A 124 41.05 27.42 21.43
C ALA A 124 42.23 26.91 22.26
N ILE A 125 42.30 25.59 22.49
CA ILE A 125 43.43 24.95 23.18
C ILE A 125 44.74 25.26 22.44
N ARG A 126 44.76 25.10 21.11
CA ARG A 126 45.95 25.39 20.29
C ARG A 126 46.40 26.85 20.44
N LYS A 127 45.47 27.82 20.42
CA LYS A 127 45.77 29.24 20.62
C LYS A 127 46.32 29.52 22.04
N THR A 128 45.78 28.86 23.05
CA THR A 128 46.26 29.00 24.42
C THR A 128 47.64 28.38 24.59
N SER A 129 47.88 27.18 24.04
CA SER A 129 49.19 26.52 24.06
C SER A 129 50.26 27.33 23.33
N THR A 130 49.95 27.94 22.17
CA THR A 130 50.92 28.82 21.49
C THR A 130 51.19 30.09 22.28
N ARG A 131 50.18 30.67 22.95
CA ARG A 131 50.35 31.83 23.83
C ARG A 131 51.20 31.50 25.07
N ILE A 132 51.01 30.33 25.67
CA ILE A 132 51.82 29.86 26.80
C ILE A 132 53.28 29.66 26.34
N ALA A 133 53.49 29.03 25.18
CA ALA A 133 54.82 28.82 24.63
C ALA A 133 55.54 30.14 24.27
N SER A 134 54.85 31.14 23.72
CA SER A 134 55.43 32.45 23.44
C SER A 134 55.71 33.26 24.71
N SER A 135 54.85 33.17 25.73
CA SER A 135 55.08 33.78 27.05
C SER A 135 56.27 33.15 27.78
N ALA A 136 56.45 31.83 27.69
CA ALA A 136 57.60 31.13 28.26
C ALA A 136 58.92 31.51 27.56
N ARG A 137 58.86 31.88 26.27
CA ARG A 137 60.03 32.29 25.48
C ARG A 137 60.42 33.77 25.69
N ALA A 138 59.47 34.64 26.04
CA ALA A 138 59.72 36.05 26.38
C ALA A 138 60.18 36.24 27.84
N GLY A 139 60.07 35.20 28.68
CA GLY A 139 60.53 35.21 30.07
C GLY A 139 61.89 34.54 30.27
N ARG A 140 62.98 35.28 29.99
CA ARG A 140 64.20 35.19 30.81
C ARG A 140 64.92 36.54 30.80
N PRO A 141 65.11 37.14 31.97
CA PRO A 141 66.40 36.96 32.64
C PRO A 141 66.24 36.49 34.09
N GLY A 142 67.07 35.51 34.47
CA GLY A 142 67.47 35.12 35.84
C GLY A 142 66.45 35.16 36.98
N SER A 143 66.02 34.00 37.46
CA SER A 143 66.12 33.59 38.89
C SER A 143 65.34 32.30 39.15
N ASN A 144 65.80 31.57 40.17
CA ASN A 144 65.40 30.22 40.57
C ASN A 144 63.90 30.02 40.81
N SER A 145 63.35 28.89 40.36
CA SER A 145 62.58 27.91 41.16
C SER A 145 61.65 27.05 40.29
N ASP A 146 61.67 25.75 40.56
CA ASP A 146 60.83 24.70 39.98
C ASP A 146 59.34 24.87 40.33
N ALA A 147 58.65 25.83 39.68
CA ALA A 147 57.24 26.10 39.96
C ALA A 147 56.26 26.29 38.77
N PRO A 148 56.61 26.28 37.46
CA PRO A 148 55.60 26.52 36.42
C PRO A 148 54.89 25.26 35.89
N ALA A 149 55.51 24.07 35.98
CA ALA A 149 54.94 22.84 35.41
C ALA A 149 53.68 22.36 36.15
N SER A 150 53.64 22.53 37.48
CA SER A 150 52.52 22.12 38.34
C SER A 150 51.26 22.97 38.12
N ALA A 151 51.42 24.29 37.91
CA ALA A 151 50.29 25.20 37.70
C ALA A 151 49.66 25.03 36.30
N ALA A 152 50.49 24.88 35.26
CA ALA A 152 50.00 24.67 33.90
C ALA A 152 49.29 23.32 33.75
N SER A 153 49.82 22.27 34.38
CA SER A 153 49.22 20.92 34.37
C SER A 153 47.87 20.90 35.11
N LYS A 154 47.76 21.58 36.26
CA LYS A 154 46.48 21.72 37.00
C LYS A 154 45.42 22.50 36.23
N LEU A 155 45.81 23.52 35.46
CA LEU A 155 44.88 24.32 34.66
C LEU A 155 44.37 23.55 33.44
N ALA A 156 45.23 22.74 32.82
CA ALA A 156 44.85 21.84 31.74
C ALA A 156 43.85 20.76 32.22
N SER A 157 44.14 20.11 33.36
CA SER A 157 43.23 19.10 33.93
C SER A 157 41.87 19.69 34.36
N LYS A 158 41.84 20.94 34.83
CA LYS A 158 40.58 21.62 35.18
C LYS A 158 39.73 21.96 33.95
N LEU A 159 40.37 22.38 32.85
CA LEU A 159 39.68 22.67 31.60
C LEU A 159 39.14 21.42 30.90
N GLU A 160 39.81 20.27 31.03
CA GLU A 160 39.30 18.99 30.54
C GLU A 160 38.08 18.52 31.33
N LEU A 161 38.09 18.64 32.67
CA LEU A 161 36.95 18.29 33.51
C LEU A 161 35.69 19.12 33.23
N GLU A 162 35.83 20.42 32.97
CA GLU A 162 34.69 21.28 32.60
C GLU A 162 34.18 21.03 31.17
N ALA A 163 35.06 20.62 30.25
CA ALA A 163 34.68 20.33 28.87
C ALA A 163 34.00 18.96 28.68
N PHE A 164 34.30 17.98 29.55
CA PHE A 164 33.79 16.61 29.45
C PHE A 164 32.75 16.24 30.53
N GLY A 165 32.60 17.02 31.61
CA GLY A 165 31.70 16.73 32.73
C GLY A 165 30.24 17.20 32.58
N SER A 166 29.84 17.71 31.41
CA SER A 166 28.44 18.08 31.11
C SER A 166 27.90 17.23 29.95
N LEU A 167 27.64 15.97 30.24
CA LEU A 167 26.84 15.04 29.43
C LEU A 167 25.79 14.38 30.33
#